data_AF-A0A3C0ZLI8-F1
#
_entry.id   AF-A0A3C0ZLI8-F1
#
_cell.length_a   1.000
_cell.length_b   1.000
_cell.length_c   1.000
_cell.angle_alpha   90.00
_cell.angle_beta   90.00
_cell.angle_gamma   90.00
#
_symmetry.space_group_name_H-M   'P 1'
#
loop_
_entity.id
_entity.type
_entity.pdbx_description
1 polymer ?
#
loop_
_entity_poly.entity_id
_entity_poly.type
_entity_poly.pdbx_seq_one_letter_code
_entity_poly.pdbx_strand_id
1 'polypeptide(L)'
;MPAKKLFLATLLAGLVLFVWGAISHALLPFYNTSFKKFTNEEQVAQVVSANVLKSGTYFLPYEPQVPDGATDEQKKASMVAFMDRMTKGPFVFASIRVGGMWSFGGLYSVQIVTNLLTGLLLASLLWSVRHLSFRNRIW
;
A
#
# COMPACT_ATOMS: atom_id res chain seq x y z
N MET A 1 -33.69 -3.14 -3.73
CA MET A 1 -33.56 -4.59 -4.03
C MET A 1 -34.16 -5.34 -2.85
N PRO A 2 -34.84 -6.49 -2.99
CA PRO A 2 -35.22 -7.25 -1.81
C PRO A 2 -33.98 -7.71 -1.05
N ALA A 3 -33.99 -7.60 0.28
CA ALA A 3 -32.82 -7.80 1.14
C ALA A 3 -32.11 -9.15 0.89
N LYS A 4 -32.88 -10.22 0.65
CA LYS A 4 -32.34 -11.54 0.31
C LYS A 4 -31.48 -11.56 -0.97
N LYS A 5 -31.88 -10.80 -1.99
CA LYS A 5 -31.13 -10.70 -3.26
C LYS A 5 -29.87 -9.85 -3.09
N LEU A 6 -29.93 -8.80 -2.27
CA LEU A 6 -28.76 -7.95 -1.98
C LEU A 6 -27.70 -8.73 -1.20
N PHE A 7 -28.13 -9.50 -0.20
CA PHE A 7 -27.24 -10.37 0.56
C PHE A 7 -26.56 -11.41 -0.32
N LEU A 8 -27.32 -12.11 -1.16
CA LEU A 8 -26.76 -13.10 -2.08
C LEU A 8 -25.81 -12.48 -3.12
N ALA A 9 -26.17 -11.32 -3.68
CA ALA A 9 -25.32 -10.60 -4.61
C ALA A 9 -24.00 -10.17 -3.97
N THR A 10 -24.05 -9.71 -2.71
CA THR A 10 -22.86 -9.31 -1.94
C THR A 10 -21.94 -10.51 -1.69
N LEU A 11 -22.49 -11.64 -1.26
CA LEU A 11 -21.71 -12.87 -1.03
C LEU A 11 -21.05 -13.38 -2.32
N LEU A 12 -21.79 -13.43 -3.43
CA LEU A 12 -21.27 -13.88 -4.71
C LEU A 12 -20.20 -12.92 -5.24
N ALA A 13 -20.41 -11.61 -5.15
CA ALA A 13 -19.41 -10.62 -5.55
C ALA A 13 -18.13 -10.74 -4.70
N GLY A 14 -18.27 -10.87 -3.37
CA GLY A 14 -17.13 -11.07 -2.48
C GLY A 14 -16.35 -12.35 -2.77
N LEU A 15 -17.05 -13.45 -3.06
CA LEU A 15 -16.43 -14.73 -3.45
C LEU A 15 -15.67 -14.61 -4.78
N VAL A 16 -16.29 -13.99 -5.80
CA VAL A 16 -15.65 -13.76 -7.10
C VAL A 16 -14.39 -12.91 -6.95
N LEU A 17 -14.45 -11.82 -6.17
CA LEU A 17 -13.28 -10.97 -5.89
C LEU A 17 -12.18 -11.72 -5.15
N PHE A 18 -12.54 -12.59 -4.20
CA PHE A 18 -11.57 -13.40 -3.46
C PHE A 18 -10.85 -14.40 -4.37
N VAL A 19 -11.61 -15.15 -5.17
CA VAL A 19 -11.05 -16.12 -6.12
C VAL A 19 -10.19 -15.43 -7.17
N TRP A 20 -10.66 -14.31 -7.73
CA TRP A 20 -9.87 -13.51 -8.66
C TRP A 20 -8.60 -12.96 -8.02
N GLY A 21 -8.66 -12.52 -6.77
CA GLY A 21 -7.47 -12.08 -6.02
C GLY A 21 -6.42 -13.19 -5.90
N ALA A 22 -6.83 -14.41 -5.57
CA ALA A 22 -5.93 -15.55 -5.50
C ALA A 22 -5.33 -15.93 -6.87
N ILE A 23 -6.17 -15.99 -7.91
CA ILE A 23 -5.73 -16.30 -9.28
C ILE A 23 -4.77 -15.23 -9.80
N SER A 24 -5.11 -13.96 -9.61
CA SER A 24 -4.27 -12.84 -10.06
C SER A 24 -2.93 -12.85 -9.33
N HIS A 25 -2.91 -13.15 -8.03
CA HIS A 25 -1.65 -13.33 -7.30
C HIS A 25 -0.89 -14.57 -7.77
N ALA A 26 -1.51 -15.67 -8.17
CA ALA A 26 -0.78 -16.86 -8.60
C ALA A 26 -0.24 -16.77 -10.04
N LEU A 27 -1.01 -16.16 -10.94
CA LEU A 27 -0.72 -16.15 -12.39
C LEU A 27 0.04 -14.91 -12.85
N LEU A 28 -0.11 -13.77 -12.17
CA LEU A 28 0.52 -12.52 -12.61
C LEU A 28 1.85 -12.31 -11.88
N PRO A 29 2.99 -12.25 -12.58
CA PRO A 29 4.32 -12.15 -11.98
C PRO A 29 4.66 -10.72 -11.51
N PHE A 30 3.67 -9.91 -11.13
CA PHE A 30 3.86 -8.49 -10.82
C PHE A 30 4.83 -8.24 -9.66
N TYR A 31 4.91 -9.16 -8.70
CA TYR A 31 5.74 -9.00 -7.51
C TYR A 31 7.16 -9.57 -7.69
N ASN A 32 7.33 -10.62 -8.49
CA ASN A 32 8.63 -11.28 -8.64
C ASN A 32 9.65 -10.45 -9.44
N THR A 33 9.20 -9.52 -10.28
CA THR A 33 10.09 -8.69 -11.10
C THR A 33 10.46 -7.35 -10.46
N SER A 34 9.61 -6.83 -9.57
CA SER A 34 9.78 -5.49 -9.00
C SER A 34 10.64 -5.46 -7.73
N PHE A 35 10.62 -6.51 -6.91
CA PHE A 35 11.40 -6.53 -5.66
C PHE A 35 12.79 -7.13 -5.87
N LYS A 36 13.81 -6.43 -5.37
CA LYS A 36 15.18 -6.94 -5.28
C LYS A 36 15.48 -7.31 -3.84
N LYS A 37 16.14 -8.46 -3.64
CA LYS A 37 16.66 -8.86 -2.34
C LYS A 37 17.98 -8.16 -2.05
N PHE A 38 18.26 -7.91 -0.78
CA PHE A 38 19.59 -7.48 -0.36
C PHE A 38 20.56 -8.67 -0.40
N THR A 39 21.85 -8.38 -0.59
CA THR A 39 22.90 -9.41 -0.58
C THR A 39 23.09 -10.03 0.81
N ASN A 40 22.91 -9.23 1.87
CA ASN A 40 22.96 -9.67 3.26
C ASN A 40 21.76 -9.10 4.03
N GLU A 41 20.66 -9.84 4.03
CA GLU A 41 19.41 -9.41 4.67
C GLU A 41 19.53 -9.29 6.19
N GLU A 42 20.32 -10.16 6.82
CA GLU A 42 20.52 -10.14 8.27
C GLU A 42 21.24 -8.86 8.72
N GLN A 43 22.30 -8.47 8.01
CA GLN A 43 23.03 -7.24 8.30
C GLN A 43 22.15 -6.00 8.07
N VAL A 44 21.38 -5.96 6.97
CA VAL A 44 20.45 -4.84 6.72
C VAL A 44 19.37 -4.78 7.79
N ALA A 45 18.80 -5.91 8.20
CA ALA A 45 17.79 -5.97 9.24
C ALA A 45 18.32 -5.47 10.60
N GLN A 46 19.55 -5.82 10.97
CA GLN A 46 20.20 -5.33 12.18
C GLN A 46 20.41 -3.81 12.14
N VAL A 47 20.94 -3.27 11.03
CA VAL A 47 21.16 -1.83 10.85
C VAL A 47 19.84 -1.07 10.90
N VAL A 48 18.81 -1.56 10.23
CA VAL A 48 17.47 -0.95 10.25
C VAL A 48 16.91 -0.97 11.67
N SER A 49 16.95 -2.11 12.35
CA SER A 49 16.40 -2.25 13.71
C SER A 49 17.13 -1.37 14.73
N ALA A 50 18.44 -1.16 14.58
CA ALA A 50 19.21 -0.29 15.45
C ALA A 50 18.93 1.21 15.23
N ASN A 51 18.49 1.60 14.03
CA ASN A 51 18.30 3.02 13.66
C ASN A 51 16.82 3.44 13.53
N VAL A 52 15.87 2.48 13.59
CA VAL A 52 14.44 2.74 13.44
C VAL A 52 13.71 2.47 14.76
N LEU A 53 13.44 3.53 15.51
CA LEU A 53 12.78 3.45 16.81
C LEU A 53 11.26 3.34 16.72
N LYS A 54 10.65 3.76 15.60
CA LYS A 54 9.20 3.82 15.43
C LYS A 54 8.80 3.37 14.03
N SER A 55 7.62 2.80 13.90
CA SER A 55 7.04 2.50 12.59
C SER A 55 6.74 3.81 11.85
N GLY A 56 7.03 3.87 10.55
CA GLY A 56 6.82 5.06 9.75
C GLY A 56 7.47 4.99 8.38
N THR A 57 7.38 6.10 7.65
CA THR A 57 8.04 6.26 6.36
C THR A 57 9.36 6.98 6.54
N TYR A 58 10.43 6.39 6.01
CA TYR A 58 11.79 6.86 6.11
C TYR A 58 12.31 7.26 4.73
N PHE A 59 13.01 8.40 4.71
CA PHE A 59 13.81 8.84 3.58
C PHE A 59 15.29 8.83 3.94
N LEU A 60 16.14 8.41 3.00
CA LEU A 60 17.58 8.48 3.10
C LEU A 60 18.15 9.06 1.80
N PRO A 61 18.98 10.11 1.85
CA PRO A 61 19.16 10.99 3.00
C PRO A 61 17.87 11.76 3.34
N TYR A 62 17.65 12.06 4.62
CA TYR A 62 16.59 12.98 5.05
C TYR A 62 17.12 14.43 4.99
N GLU A 63 16.22 15.39 4.77
CA GLU A 63 16.59 16.81 4.72
C GLU A 63 17.26 17.23 6.04
N PRO A 64 18.40 17.93 6.00
CA PRO A 64 19.08 18.35 7.21
C PRO A 64 18.19 19.28 8.04
N GLN A 65 18.05 18.98 9.33
CA GLN A 65 17.46 19.91 10.28
C GLN A 65 18.49 21.02 10.55
N VAL A 66 18.27 22.18 9.95
CA VAL A 66 19.10 23.37 10.17
C VAL A 66 18.64 24.05 11.45
N PRO A 67 19.52 24.28 12.45
CA PRO A 67 19.13 24.95 13.69
C PRO A 67 18.60 26.36 13.47
N ASP A 68 17.65 26.77 14.30
CA ASP A 68 17.12 28.13 14.33
C ASP A 68 18.25 29.10 14.76
N GLY A 69 18.75 29.89 13.81
CA GLY A 69 19.88 30.81 14.00
C GLY A 69 21.13 30.49 13.18
N ALA A 70 21.12 29.43 12.36
CA ALA A 70 22.22 29.15 11.43
C ALA A 70 22.42 30.30 10.42
N THR A 71 23.67 30.62 10.12
CA THR A 71 24.00 31.64 9.11
C THR A 71 23.62 31.17 7.72
N ASP A 72 23.32 32.09 6.80
CA ASP A 72 22.91 31.72 5.43
C ASP A 72 23.95 30.87 4.70
N GLU A 73 25.23 31.06 5.02
CA GLU A 73 26.34 30.25 4.51
C GLU A 73 26.28 28.81 5.01
N GLN A 74 25.96 28.61 6.30
CA GLN A 74 25.78 27.27 6.88
C GLN A 74 24.57 26.57 6.27
N LYS A 75 23.47 27.29 6.02
CA LYS A 75 22.28 26.73 5.34
C LYS A 75 22.59 26.30 3.91
N LYS A 76 23.35 27.12 3.17
CA LYS A 76 23.79 26.78 1.81
C LYS A 76 24.72 25.57 1.82
N ALA A 77 25.69 25.53 2.73
CA ALA A 77 26.60 24.41 2.86
C ALA A 77 25.87 23.09 3.21
N SER A 78 24.91 23.13 4.13
CA SER A 78 24.11 21.93 4.48
C SER A 78 23.24 21.46 3.31
N MET A 79 22.67 22.39 2.54
CA MET A 79 21.88 22.05 1.36
C MET A 79 22.75 21.46 0.24
N VAL A 80 23.94 22.03 -0.02
CA VAL A 80 24.89 21.48 -1.00
C VAL A 80 25.32 20.08 -0.59
N ALA A 81 25.66 19.86 0.69
CA ALA A 81 26.02 18.54 1.19
C ALA A 81 24.86 17.54 1.12
N PHE A 82 23.62 17.98 1.34
CA PHE A 82 22.43 17.15 1.17
C PHE A 82 22.22 16.74 -0.29
N MET A 83 22.32 17.70 -1.23
CA MET A 83 22.21 17.43 -2.66
C MET A 83 23.30 16.49 -3.15
N ASP A 84 24.52 16.60 -2.61
CA ASP A 84 25.62 15.67 -2.90
C ASP A 84 25.29 14.24 -2.46
N ARG A 85 24.76 14.06 -1.23
CA ARG A 85 24.31 12.74 -0.74
C ARG A 85 23.12 12.19 -1.52
N MET A 86 22.19 13.04 -1.94
CA MET A 86 21.03 12.66 -2.77
C MET A 86 21.45 12.14 -4.15
N THR A 87 22.48 12.74 -4.75
CA THR A 87 22.89 12.45 -6.13
C THR A 87 23.94 11.35 -6.23
N LYS A 88 24.84 11.25 -5.25
CA LYS A 88 25.94 10.27 -5.24
C LYS A 88 25.71 9.08 -4.31
N GLY A 89 24.86 9.25 -3.30
CA GLY A 89 24.58 8.24 -2.28
C GLY A 89 23.36 7.37 -2.61
N PRO A 90 23.11 6.33 -1.79
CA PRO A 90 21.90 5.54 -1.91
C PRO A 90 20.68 6.38 -1.51
N PHE A 91 19.73 6.51 -2.45
CA PHE A 91 18.42 7.05 -2.16
C PHE A 91 17.48 5.92 -1.71
N VAL A 92 16.90 6.05 -0.53
CA VAL A 92 15.93 5.09 0.00
C VAL A 92 14.64 5.82 0.37
N PHE A 93 13.53 5.30 -0.15
CA PHE A 93 12.19 5.61 0.33
C PHE A 93 11.55 4.30 0.80
N ALA A 94 11.37 4.16 2.11
CA ALA A 94 10.93 2.91 2.70
C ALA A 94 9.86 3.12 3.77
N SER A 95 8.83 2.27 3.76
CA SER A 95 7.92 2.13 4.89
C SER A 95 8.45 1.02 5.80
N ILE A 96 8.76 1.37 7.04
CA ILE A 96 9.36 0.46 8.01
C ILE A 96 8.38 0.27 9.17
N ARG A 97 8.17 -0.98 9.57
CA ARG A 97 7.31 -1.34 10.68
C ARG A 97 8.11 -2.06 11.76
N VAL A 98 8.16 -1.45 12.94
CA VAL A 98 8.74 -2.06 14.15
C VAL A 98 7.72 -3.05 14.72
N GLY A 99 8.17 -4.29 15.01
CA GLY A 99 7.31 -5.35 15.55
C GLY A 99 6.76 -6.37 14.53
N GLY A 100 7.26 -6.36 13.29
CA GLY A 100 6.94 -7.36 12.28
C GLY A 100 5.60 -7.17 11.58
N MET A 101 5.28 -8.09 10.67
CA MET A 101 4.03 -8.08 9.89
C MET A 101 2.88 -8.66 10.70
N TRP A 102 1.63 -8.27 10.37
CA TRP A 102 0.45 -8.96 10.86
C TRP A 102 0.47 -10.44 10.49
N SER A 103 -0.19 -11.27 11.30
CA SER A 103 -0.37 -12.68 10.99
C SER A 103 -1.13 -12.85 9.68
N PHE A 104 -0.82 -13.92 8.94
CA PHE A 104 -1.53 -14.25 7.72
C PHE A 104 -3.05 -14.34 7.95
N GLY A 105 -3.50 -14.91 9.06
CA GLY A 105 -4.93 -14.95 9.41
C GLY A 105 -5.55 -13.56 9.56
N GLY A 106 -4.84 -12.59 10.14
CA GLY A 106 -5.30 -11.21 10.23
C GLY A 106 -5.41 -10.55 8.85
N LEU A 107 -4.42 -10.75 7.99
CA LEU A 107 -4.44 -10.23 6.62
C LEU A 107 -5.59 -10.82 5.78
N TYR A 108 -5.81 -12.13 5.85
CA TYR A 108 -6.94 -12.77 5.16
C TYR A 108 -8.29 -12.29 5.69
N SER A 109 -8.41 -12.06 7.00
CA SER A 109 -9.63 -11.53 7.60
C SER A 109 -9.96 -10.15 7.05
N VAL A 110 -8.97 -9.27 6.97
CA VAL A 110 -9.13 -7.95 6.34
C VAL A 110 -9.55 -8.08 4.88
N GLN A 111 -8.89 -8.97 4.10
CA GLN A 111 -9.25 -9.20 2.70
C GLN A 111 -10.71 -9.63 2.53
N ILE A 112 -11.20 -10.58 3.33
CA ILE A 112 -12.58 -11.07 3.25
C ILE A 112 -13.56 -9.93 3.56
N VAL A 113 -13.32 -9.19 4.65
CA VAL A 113 -14.17 -8.07 5.04
C VAL A 113 -14.22 -7.00 3.96
N THR A 114 -13.06 -6.62 3.41
CA THR A 114 -12.97 -5.64 2.33
C THR A 114 -13.70 -6.14 1.09
N ASN A 115 -13.55 -7.40 0.68
CA ASN A 115 -14.25 -7.96 -0.49
C ASN A 115 -15.77 -7.95 -0.31
N LEU A 116 -16.26 -8.25 0.89
CA LEU A 116 -17.69 -8.18 1.19
C LEU A 116 -18.22 -6.74 1.14
N LEU A 117 -17.48 -5.78 1.70
CA LEU A 117 -17.83 -4.35 1.63
C LEU A 117 -17.83 -3.85 0.18
N THR A 118 -16.82 -4.21 -0.62
CA THR A 118 -16.77 -3.88 -2.04
C THR A 118 -17.93 -4.53 -2.81
N GLY A 119 -18.22 -5.80 -2.55
CA GLY A 119 -19.35 -6.50 -3.15
C GLY A 119 -20.69 -5.82 -2.82
N LEU A 120 -20.87 -5.37 -1.58
CA LEU A 120 -22.06 -4.63 -1.15
C LEU A 120 -22.19 -3.29 -1.86
N LEU A 121 -21.08 -2.53 -1.95
CA LEU A 121 -21.03 -1.26 -2.67
C LEU A 121 -21.36 -1.44 -4.16
N LEU A 122 -20.76 -2.44 -4.82
CA LEU A 122 -21.04 -2.75 -6.22
C LEU A 122 -22.49 -3.17 -6.43
N ALA A 123 -23.03 -4.06 -5.60
CA ALA A 123 -24.42 -4.48 -5.69
C ALA A 123 -25.40 -3.30 -5.49
N SER A 124 -25.06 -2.39 -4.57
CA SER A 124 -25.85 -1.18 -4.30
C SER A 124 -25.79 -0.18 -5.45
N LEU A 125 -24.61 0.02 -6.04
CA LEU A 125 -24.41 0.89 -7.20
C LEU A 125 -25.13 0.34 -8.44
N LEU A 126 -24.99 -0.96 -8.72
CA LEU A 126 -25.70 -1.61 -9.82
C LEU A 126 -27.22 -1.52 -9.65
N TRP A 127 -27.70 -1.61 -8.41
CA TRP A 127 -29.12 -1.40 -8.13
C TRP A 127 -29.55 0.05 -8.38
N SER A 128 -28.77 1.04 -7.94
CA SER A 128 -29.13 2.45 -8.10
C SER A 128 -29.18 2.87 -9.58
N VAL A 129 -28.29 2.35 -10.43
CA VAL A 129 -28.26 2.66 -11.88
C VAL A 129 -29.20 1.80 -12.72
N ARG A 130 -29.99 0.89 -12.12
CA ARG A 130 -30.88 -0.03 -12.87
C ARG A 130 -31.88 0.69 -13.78
N HIS A 131 -32.28 1.92 -13.42
CA HIS A 131 -33.18 2.75 -14.22
C HIS A 131 -32.53 3.29 -15.50
N LEU A 132 -31.19 3.38 -15.56
CA LEU A 132 -30.40 3.81 -16.72
C LEU A 132 -30.10 2.65 -17.69
N SER A 133 -30.62 1.45 -17.40
CA SER A 133 -30.47 0.29 -18.27
C SER A 133 -30.97 0.60 -19.68
N PHE A 134 -30.17 0.25 -20.69
CA PHE A 134 -30.48 0.42 -22.11
C PHE A 134 -31.88 -0.12 -22.46
N ARG A 135 -32.30 -1.21 -21.80
CA ARG A 135 -33.59 -1.86 -22.01
C ARG A 135 -34.80 -1.01 -21.62
N ASN A 136 -34.64 0.02 -20.79
CA ASN A 136 -35.71 0.99 -20.43
C ASN A 136 -35.70 2.25 -21.31
N ARG A 137 -34.78 2.36 -22.29
CA ARG A 137 -34.65 3.53 -23.17
C ARG A 137 -35.15 3.31 -24.60
N ILE A 138 -35.31 2.05 -25.00
CA ILE A 138 -35.69 1.64 -26.38
C ILE A 138 -37.10 1.05 -26.48
N TRP A 139 -37.85 1.02 -25.37
CA TRP A 139 -39.27 0.66 -25.30
C TRP A 139 -39.97 1.59 -24.32
#